data_AF-A0A2U8FVN2-F1
#
_entry.id   AF-A0A2U8FVN2-F1
#
_cell.length_a   1.000
_cell.length_b   1.000
_cell.length_c   1.000
_cell.angle_alpha   90.00
_cell.angle_beta   90.00
_cell.angle_gamma   90.00
#
_symmetry.space_group_name_H-M   'P 1'
#
loop_
_entity.id
_entity.type
_entity.pdbx_description
1 polymer ?
#
loop_
_entity_poly.entity_id
_entity_poly.type
_entity_poly.pdbx_seq_one_letter_code
_entity_poly.pdbx_strand_id
1 'polypeptide(L)'
;MGGAALLTLALVLGGCAQRAPSPTEPSPSAPVPATAGERAPATPGSRVVALPPPATPRNWETARLQAAQRLVAANPGLTYTGAAPDVLLAIPVLTIELHADGRIRHIEVMRYPGQARDTVELAKDAVRRAAPFGDVSKLPRPWKFNETFLFNGERKFKPMTLDRR
;
A
#
# COMPACT_ATOMS: atom_id res chain seq x y z
N MET A 1 -43.42 -29.30 35.74
CA MET A 1 -44.70 -28.54 35.77
C MET A 1 -44.37 -27.08 35.55
N GLY A 2 -44.86 -26.49 34.46
CA GLY A 2 -44.60 -25.10 34.08
C GLY A 2 -44.63 -24.92 32.57
N GLY A 3 -45.83 -24.91 31.98
CA GLY A 3 -46.06 -24.32 30.65
C GLY A 3 -46.02 -22.79 30.77
N ALA A 4 -46.21 -21.98 29.74
CA ALA A 4 -46.45 -22.15 28.32
C ALA A 4 -46.11 -20.80 27.68
N ALA A 5 -45.67 -20.76 26.43
CA ALA A 5 -45.90 -19.60 25.56
C ALA A 5 -45.65 -19.99 24.10
N LEU A 6 -46.74 -20.02 23.34
CA LEU A 6 -46.78 -20.10 21.89
C LEU A 6 -46.07 -18.91 21.24
N LEU A 7 -45.48 -19.07 20.06
CA LEU A 7 -45.52 -18.05 18.99
C LEU A 7 -45.12 -18.66 17.63
N THR A 8 -46.18 -18.93 16.87
CA THR A 8 -46.41 -18.89 15.41
C THR A 8 -45.23 -18.62 14.45
N LEU A 9 -45.10 -19.55 13.51
CA LEU A 9 -44.42 -19.50 12.21
C LEU A 9 -45.14 -18.55 11.23
N ALA A 10 -44.40 -17.69 10.52
CA ALA A 10 -44.84 -17.13 9.23
C ALA A 10 -43.63 -16.76 8.35
N LEU A 11 -43.40 -17.60 7.34
CA LEU A 11 -42.47 -17.41 6.22
C LEU A 11 -43.21 -16.64 5.12
N VAL A 12 -42.68 -15.51 4.62
CA VAL A 12 -43.19 -14.88 3.40
C VAL A 12 -42.02 -14.46 2.51
N LEU A 13 -41.83 -15.20 1.42
CA LEU A 13 -41.17 -14.72 0.21
C LEU A 13 -42.17 -13.82 -0.56
N GLY A 14 -41.69 -12.70 -1.09
CA GLY A 14 -42.49 -11.85 -1.96
C GLY A 14 -41.63 -10.88 -2.76
N GLY A 15 -41.17 -11.32 -3.93
CA GLY A 15 -40.67 -10.42 -4.98
C GLY A 15 -41.81 -9.95 -5.88
N CYS A 16 -41.71 -8.71 -6.37
CA CYS A 16 -42.29 -8.13 -7.60
C CYS A 16 -41.58 -6.77 -7.76
N ALA A 17 -40.65 -6.60 -8.69
CA ALA A 17 -40.89 -6.30 -10.10
C ALA A 17 -41.86 -5.11 -10.34
N GLN A 18 -41.28 -4.04 -10.90
CA GLN A 18 -41.71 -3.28 -12.08
C GLN A 18 -42.62 -2.01 -11.99
N ARG A 19 -41.96 -0.88 -12.33
CA ARG A 19 -42.28 0.15 -13.35
C ARG A 19 -43.13 1.41 -12.99
N ALA A 20 -42.43 2.56 -13.07
CA ALA A 20 -42.72 3.92 -13.62
C ALA A 20 -44.18 4.44 -13.74
N PRO A 21 -44.49 5.77 -13.67
CA PRO A 21 -43.74 6.89 -14.29
C PRO A 21 -43.66 8.24 -13.51
N SER A 22 -42.90 9.19 -14.08
CA SER A 22 -42.67 10.58 -13.65
C SER A 22 -43.91 11.49 -13.79
N PRO A 23 -43.95 12.65 -13.10
CA PRO A 23 -43.69 13.91 -13.81
C PRO A 23 -42.86 14.95 -13.04
N THR A 24 -42.13 15.72 -13.84
CA THR A 24 -41.31 16.90 -13.52
C THR A 24 -42.13 18.06 -12.95
N GLU A 25 -41.71 18.60 -11.81
CA GLU A 25 -42.03 19.98 -11.41
C GLU A 25 -40.72 20.77 -11.24
N PRO A 26 -40.55 21.89 -11.99
CA PRO A 26 -39.42 22.79 -11.80
C PRO A 26 -39.73 23.80 -10.68
N SER A 27 -38.96 23.72 -9.58
CA SER A 27 -39.01 24.72 -8.51
C SER A 27 -37.86 25.73 -8.68
N PRO A 28 -38.12 27.05 -8.78
CA PRO A 28 -37.08 28.06 -8.91
C PRO A 28 -36.51 28.44 -7.53
N SER A 29 -35.33 27.93 -7.19
CA SER A 29 -34.55 28.42 -6.05
C SER A 29 -33.71 29.63 -6.43
N ALA A 30 -33.87 30.70 -5.65
CA ALA A 30 -33.17 31.97 -5.76
C ALA A 30 -31.63 31.84 -5.68
N PRO A 31 -30.87 32.78 -6.26
CA PRO A 31 -29.41 32.75 -6.23
C PRO A 31 -28.88 33.14 -4.85
N VAL A 32 -28.18 32.23 -4.19
CA VAL A 32 -27.31 32.53 -3.05
C VAL A 32 -25.98 33.10 -3.56
N PRO A 33 -25.46 34.21 -2.99
CA PRO A 33 -24.17 34.75 -3.39
C PRO A 33 -23.06 33.77 -2.98
N ALA A 34 -22.26 33.35 -3.95
CA ALA A 34 -21.11 32.48 -3.76
C ALA A 34 -20.05 33.21 -2.91
N THR A 35 -19.91 32.82 -1.66
CA THR A 35 -18.72 33.14 -0.87
C THR A 35 -17.53 32.48 -1.53
N ALA A 36 -16.55 33.30 -1.92
CA ALA A 36 -15.29 32.85 -2.49
C ALA A 36 -14.67 31.77 -1.59
N GLY A 37 -14.56 30.56 -2.13
CA GLY A 37 -13.97 29.43 -1.45
C GLY A 37 -12.51 29.72 -1.12
N GLU A 38 -12.24 29.86 0.18
CA GLU A 38 -10.93 29.69 0.80
C GLU A 38 -10.26 28.45 0.18
N ARG A 39 -9.17 28.67 -0.54
CA ARG A 39 -8.45 27.63 -1.26
C ARG A 39 -7.78 26.72 -0.23
N ALA A 40 -8.42 25.59 0.05
CA ALA A 40 -7.86 24.54 0.91
C ALA A 40 -6.44 24.17 0.43
N PRO A 41 -5.47 23.99 1.35
CA PRO A 41 -4.10 23.65 0.98
C PRO A 41 -4.08 22.30 0.28
N ALA A 42 -3.56 22.28 -0.95
CA ALA A 42 -3.35 21.06 -1.71
C ALA A 42 -2.39 20.15 -0.94
N THR A 43 -2.87 18.98 -0.52
CA THR A 43 -2.02 17.90 -0.02
C THR A 43 -0.96 17.61 -1.09
N PRO A 44 0.34 17.55 -0.76
CA PRO A 44 1.37 17.24 -1.75
C PRO A 44 1.05 15.87 -2.36
N GLY A 45 0.59 15.87 -3.61
CA GLY A 45 0.34 14.64 -4.36
C GLY A 45 1.65 13.88 -4.47
N SER A 46 1.70 12.67 -3.91
CA SER A 46 2.84 11.76 -4.04
C SER A 46 3.14 11.58 -5.53
N ARG A 47 4.18 12.25 -6.04
CA ARG A 47 4.56 12.20 -7.45
C ARG A 47 4.94 10.75 -7.78
N VAL A 48 4.12 10.07 -8.57
CA VAL A 48 4.42 8.72 -9.05
C VAL A 48 5.59 8.83 -10.02
N VAL A 49 6.72 8.22 -9.67
CA VAL A 49 7.89 8.13 -10.55
C VAL A 49 7.67 6.98 -11.53
N ALA A 50 7.64 7.29 -12.82
CA ALA A 50 7.64 6.25 -13.86
C ALA A 50 9.04 5.63 -13.92
N LEU A 51 9.13 4.34 -13.54
CA LEU A 51 10.36 3.56 -13.60
C LEU A 51 10.36 2.66 -14.84
N PRO A 52 11.53 2.40 -15.46
CA PRO A 52 11.64 1.43 -16.53
C PRO A 52 11.22 0.03 -16.05
N PRO A 53 10.78 -0.87 -16.94
CA PRO A 53 10.53 -2.25 -16.59
C PRO A 53 11.75 -2.89 -15.92
N PRO A 54 11.59 -3.59 -14.79
CA PRO A 54 12.69 -4.32 -14.15
C PRO A 54 13.18 -5.47 -15.03
N ALA A 55 14.48 -5.78 -14.97
CA ALA A 55 15.03 -6.93 -15.67
C ALA A 55 14.59 -8.25 -15.00
N THR A 56 14.67 -9.36 -15.74
CA THR A 56 14.46 -10.70 -15.18
C THR A 56 15.72 -11.12 -14.40
N PRO A 57 15.66 -11.27 -13.07
CA PRO A 57 16.80 -11.70 -12.28
C PRO A 57 17.19 -13.15 -12.60
N ARG A 58 18.49 -13.45 -12.49
CA ARG A 58 19.03 -14.81 -12.72
C ARG A 58 19.00 -15.67 -11.45
N ASN A 59 18.98 -15.03 -10.28
CA ASN A 59 18.96 -15.68 -8.97
C ASN A 59 18.36 -14.73 -7.91
N TRP A 60 18.14 -15.22 -6.69
CA TRP A 60 17.55 -14.42 -5.60
C TRP A 60 18.46 -13.30 -5.07
N GLU A 61 19.76 -13.38 -5.29
CA GLU A 61 20.69 -12.31 -4.93
C GLU A 61 20.50 -11.09 -5.85
N THR A 62 20.56 -11.32 -7.16
CA THR A 62 20.30 -10.29 -8.17
C THR A 62 18.88 -9.73 -8.08
N ALA A 63 17.89 -10.57 -7.74
CA ALA A 63 16.51 -10.11 -7.50
C ALA A 63 16.41 -9.13 -6.32
N ARG A 64 17.04 -9.45 -5.18
CA ARG A 64 17.05 -8.59 -3.99
C ARG A 64 17.79 -7.28 -4.24
N LEU A 65 18.96 -7.34 -4.88
CA LEU A 65 19.72 -6.15 -5.23
C LEU A 65 18.92 -5.23 -6.17
N GLN A 66 18.30 -5.79 -7.21
CA GLN A 66 17.41 -5.05 -8.11
C GLN A 66 16.22 -4.44 -7.37
N ALA A 67 15.57 -5.21 -6.49
CA ALA A 67 14.45 -4.72 -5.70
C ALA A 67 14.86 -3.55 -4.79
N ALA A 68 16.01 -3.63 -4.15
CA ALA A 68 16.54 -2.59 -3.28
C ALA A 68 16.89 -1.30 -4.06
N GLN A 69 17.51 -1.43 -5.23
CA GLN A 69 17.77 -0.29 -6.13
C GLN A 69 16.46 0.36 -6.59
N ARG A 70 15.46 -0.47 -6.92
CA ARG A 70 14.15 0.00 -7.35
C ARG A 70 13.38 0.70 -6.23
N LEU A 71 13.50 0.23 -5.00
CA LEU A 71 12.96 0.91 -3.81
C LEU A 71 13.51 2.32 -3.69
N VAL A 72 14.82 2.52 -3.86
CA VAL A 72 15.42 3.87 -3.84
C VAL A 72 14.91 4.73 -5.00
N ALA A 73 14.90 4.19 -6.22
CA ALA A 73 14.47 4.93 -7.41
C ALA A 73 12.99 5.36 -7.36
N ALA A 74 12.11 4.53 -6.79
CA ALA A 74 10.67 4.79 -6.70
C ALA A 74 10.28 5.80 -5.61
N ASN A 75 11.19 6.11 -4.69
CA ASN A 75 10.89 6.84 -3.46
C ASN A 75 11.80 8.07 -3.29
N PRO A 76 11.86 8.99 -4.28
CA PRO A 76 12.69 10.18 -4.18
C PRO A 76 12.27 11.03 -2.96
N GLY A 77 13.25 11.50 -2.20
CA GLY A 77 13.02 12.28 -0.98
C GLY A 77 12.62 11.48 0.26
N LEU A 78 12.28 10.19 0.11
CA LEU A 78 11.97 9.27 1.22
C LEU A 78 13.11 8.30 1.51
N THR A 79 14.20 8.36 0.74
CA THR A 79 15.39 7.53 0.95
C THR A 79 16.65 8.35 1.15
N TYR A 80 17.64 7.76 1.83
CA TYR A 80 19.01 8.29 1.90
C TYR A 80 19.99 7.28 1.30
N THR A 81 21.07 7.77 0.67
CA THR A 81 22.07 6.94 -0.04
C THR A 81 23.42 6.87 0.66
N GLY A 82 23.66 7.72 1.66
CA GLY A 82 24.87 7.71 2.48
C GLY A 82 24.97 6.51 3.43
N ALA A 83 25.94 6.56 4.33
CA ALA A 83 26.06 5.60 5.42
C ALA A 83 24.80 5.65 6.32
N ALA A 84 24.37 4.50 6.82
CA ALA A 84 23.34 4.46 7.85
C ALA A 84 23.85 5.14 9.12
N PRO A 85 23.06 6.01 9.78
CA PRO A 85 23.45 6.58 11.07
C PRO A 85 23.61 5.51 12.15
N ASP A 86 24.49 5.78 13.12
CA ASP A 86 24.71 4.89 14.28
C ASP A 86 23.42 4.64 15.08
N VAL A 87 22.54 5.66 15.13
CA VAL A 87 21.23 5.58 15.78
C VAL A 87 20.12 5.62 14.74
N LEU A 88 19.45 4.49 14.55
CA LEU A 88 18.29 4.36 13.67
C LEU A 88 16.99 4.62 14.45
N LEU A 89 16.09 5.38 13.83
CA LEU A 89 14.75 5.65 14.37
C LEU A 89 13.91 4.38 14.45
N ALA A 90 13.95 3.57 13.39
CA ALA A 90 13.19 2.34 13.29
C ALA A 90 13.80 1.36 12.28
N ILE A 91 13.55 0.08 12.52
CA ILE A 91 14.03 -1.01 11.67
C ILE A 91 12.90 -2.03 11.46
N PRO A 92 11.86 -1.70 10.66
CA PRO A 92 10.89 -2.69 10.24
C PRO A 92 11.51 -3.66 9.24
N VAL A 93 11.07 -4.92 9.33
CA VAL A 93 11.46 -5.98 8.39
C VAL A 93 10.19 -6.46 7.71
N LEU A 94 10.18 -6.46 6.38
CA LEU A 94 9.05 -6.90 5.58
C LEU A 94 9.42 -8.15 4.78
N THR A 95 8.47 -9.07 4.64
CA THR A 95 8.48 -10.13 3.63
C THR A 95 7.54 -9.73 2.51
N ILE A 96 8.08 -9.63 1.29
CA ILE A 96 7.33 -9.27 0.08
C ILE A 96 7.14 -10.53 -0.74
N GLU A 97 5.89 -11.00 -0.84
CA GLU A 97 5.52 -12.09 -1.72
C GLU A 97 5.12 -11.56 -3.09
N LEU A 98 5.52 -12.28 -4.13
CA LEU A 98 5.34 -11.89 -5.52
C LEU A 98 4.51 -12.92 -6.29
N HIS A 99 3.79 -12.42 -7.29
CA HIS A 99 3.36 -13.21 -8.43
C HIS A 99 4.56 -13.52 -9.35
N ALA A 100 4.39 -14.45 -10.29
CA ALA A 100 5.43 -14.82 -11.26
C ALA A 100 5.98 -13.59 -12.01
N ASP A 101 5.10 -12.65 -12.37
CA ASP A 101 5.42 -11.42 -13.12
C ASP A 101 6.05 -10.31 -12.26
N GLY A 102 6.30 -10.56 -10.98
CA GLY A 102 6.89 -9.58 -10.06
C GLY A 102 5.92 -8.56 -9.49
N ARG A 103 4.62 -8.67 -9.74
CA ARG A 103 3.62 -7.89 -8.99
C ARG A 103 3.55 -8.39 -7.54
N ILE A 104 3.26 -7.49 -6.62
CA ILE A 104 3.11 -7.84 -5.20
C ILE A 104 1.86 -8.70 -5.04
N ARG A 105 2.03 -9.86 -4.42
CA ARG A 105 0.94 -10.72 -3.96
C ARG A 105 0.53 -10.38 -2.52
N HIS A 106 1.51 -10.26 -1.63
CA HIS A 106 1.28 -9.99 -0.22
C HIS A 106 2.50 -9.29 0.40
N ILE A 107 2.27 -8.48 1.43
CA ILE A 107 3.33 -7.86 2.24
C ILE A 107 3.06 -8.22 3.70
N GLU A 108 3.97 -9.01 4.28
CA GLU A 108 3.93 -9.42 5.68
C GLU A 108 4.97 -8.63 6.48
N VAL A 109 4.62 -8.23 7.70
CA VAL A 109 5.54 -7.53 8.61
C VAL A 109 6.17 -8.54 9.55
N MET A 110 7.46 -8.78 9.38
CA MET A 110 8.23 -9.72 10.19
C MET A 110 8.70 -9.12 11.52
N ARG A 111 8.98 -7.81 11.53
CA ARG A 111 9.42 -7.09 12.73
C ARG A 111 8.78 -5.71 12.79
N TYR A 112 8.07 -5.45 13.87
CA TYR A 112 7.57 -4.12 14.20
C TYR A 112 8.62 -3.34 15.01
N PRO A 113 8.91 -2.07 14.67
CA PRO A 113 9.74 -1.21 15.49
C PRO A 113 8.98 -0.75 16.75
N GLY A 114 9.71 -0.47 17.83
CA GLY A 114 9.12 -0.05 19.11
C GLY A 114 8.66 1.41 19.11
N GLN A 115 9.55 2.35 18.75
CA GLN A 115 9.32 3.78 18.91
C GLN A 115 8.50 4.41 17.77
N ALA A 116 8.84 4.11 16.50
CA ALA A 116 8.17 4.71 15.34
C ALA A 116 7.43 3.66 14.51
N ARG A 117 6.26 3.21 15.01
CA ARG A 117 5.42 2.18 14.35
C ARG A 117 4.86 2.61 12.99
N ASP A 118 4.68 3.92 12.79
CA ASP A 118 4.28 4.54 11.52
C ASP A 118 5.21 4.19 10.35
N THR A 119 6.49 3.92 10.64
CA THR A 119 7.48 3.53 9.61
C THR A 119 7.16 2.21 8.91
N VAL A 120 6.33 1.35 9.51
CA VAL A 120 5.85 0.12 8.86
C VAL A 120 4.98 0.45 7.65
N GLU A 121 4.06 1.41 7.78
CA GLU A 121 3.20 1.82 6.68
C GLU A 121 4.00 2.60 5.63
N LEU A 122 4.95 3.44 6.04
CA LEU A 122 5.88 4.10 5.11
C LEU A 122 6.66 3.08 4.27
N ALA A 123 7.14 1.99 4.89
CA ALA A 123 7.84 0.92 4.19
C ALA A 123 6.91 0.15 3.23
N LYS A 124 5.68 -0.18 3.65
CA LYS A 124 4.68 -0.82 2.77
C LYS A 124 4.35 0.05 1.56
N ASP A 125 4.14 1.36 1.75
CA ASP A 125 3.89 2.30 0.67
C ASP A 125 5.09 2.42 -0.28
N ALA A 126 6.31 2.41 0.28
CA ALA A 126 7.52 2.42 -0.52
C ALA A 126 7.65 1.17 -1.41
N VAL A 127 7.31 -0.01 -0.86
CA VAL A 127 7.25 -1.28 -1.61
C VAL A 127 6.20 -1.21 -2.71
N ARG A 128 5.00 -0.68 -2.41
CA ARG A 128 3.92 -0.53 -3.39
C ARG A 128 4.30 0.40 -4.54
N ARG A 129 4.95 1.54 -4.25
CA ARG A 129 5.46 2.47 -5.28
C ARG A 129 6.56 1.86 -6.14
N ALA A 130 7.37 0.97 -5.58
CA ALA A 130 8.46 0.31 -6.30
C ALA A 130 8.01 -0.87 -7.17
N ALA A 131 6.80 -1.40 -6.99
CA ALA A 131 6.31 -2.49 -7.82
C ALA A 131 6.19 -2.09 -9.31
N PRO A 132 6.31 -3.05 -10.24
CA PRO A 132 6.65 -4.47 -10.04
C PRO A 132 8.16 -4.70 -9.83
N PHE A 133 8.56 -5.90 -9.37
CA PHE A 133 9.96 -6.25 -9.03
C PHE A 133 10.69 -7.14 -10.06
N GLY A 134 10.07 -7.40 -11.21
CA GLY A 134 10.64 -8.22 -12.29
C GLY A 134 10.11 -9.64 -12.30
N ASP A 135 10.15 -10.27 -13.46
CA ASP A 135 9.68 -11.64 -13.65
C ASP A 135 10.56 -12.62 -12.86
N VAL A 136 9.97 -13.24 -11.84
CA VAL A 136 10.60 -14.24 -10.97
C VAL A 136 10.17 -15.67 -11.31
N SER A 137 9.45 -15.88 -12.42
CA SER A 137 8.97 -17.21 -12.84
C SER A 137 10.08 -18.26 -12.98
N LYS A 138 11.30 -17.82 -13.32
CA LYS A 138 12.50 -18.65 -13.46
C LYS A 138 13.25 -18.90 -12.15
N LEU A 139 12.87 -18.23 -11.06
CA LEU A 139 13.47 -18.42 -9.75
C LEU A 139 12.80 -19.56 -8.98
N PRO A 140 13.54 -20.27 -8.10
CA PRO A 140 12.97 -21.29 -7.25
C PRO A 140 11.95 -20.68 -6.28
N ARG A 141 10.86 -21.41 -6.03
CA ARG A 141 9.83 -21.05 -5.05
C ARG A 141 10.36 -21.22 -3.62
N PRO A 142 9.81 -20.50 -2.63
CA PRO A 142 8.71 -19.53 -2.74
C PRO A 142 9.14 -18.20 -3.39
N TRP A 143 8.25 -17.58 -4.17
CA TRP A 143 8.49 -16.27 -4.78
C TRP A 143 8.31 -15.14 -3.77
N LYS A 144 9.24 -15.05 -2.82
CA LYS A 144 9.24 -14.00 -1.81
C LYS A 144 10.66 -13.62 -1.42
N PHE A 145 10.82 -12.37 -0.99
CA PHE A 145 12.08 -11.90 -0.44
C PHE A 145 11.84 -11.03 0.79
N ASN A 146 12.85 -10.92 1.64
CA ASN A 146 12.82 -10.10 2.84
C ASN A 146 13.65 -8.85 2.61
N GLU A 147 13.14 -7.71 3.04
CA GLU A 147 13.89 -6.46 3.05
C GLU A 147 13.78 -5.78 4.43
N THR A 148 14.93 -5.31 4.91
CA THR A 148 15.01 -4.56 6.17
C THR A 148 15.17 -3.09 5.83
N PHE A 149 14.32 -2.24 6.41
CA PHE A 149 14.32 -0.81 6.16
C PHE A 149 15.01 -0.09 7.31
N LEU A 150 16.13 0.57 7.04
CA LEU A 150 16.87 1.34 8.03
C LEU A 150 16.32 2.77 8.01
N PHE A 151 15.45 3.14 8.95
CA PHE A 151 14.91 4.51 9.03
C PHE A 151 15.81 5.41 9.89
N ASN A 152 16.14 6.59 9.37
CA ASN A 152 16.82 7.64 10.11
C ASN A 152 15.82 8.55 10.87
N GLY A 153 16.34 9.51 11.64
CA GLY A 153 15.51 10.47 12.40
C GLY A 153 14.59 11.35 11.55
N GLU A 154 14.87 11.52 10.25
CA GLU A 154 14.02 12.25 9.30
C GLU A 154 12.92 11.36 8.66
N ARG A 155 12.78 10.12 9.12
CA ARG A 155 11.90 9.10 8.49
C ARG A 155 12.25 8.78 7.03
N LYS A 156 13.48 9.05 6.60
CA LYS A 156 14.01 8.52 5.34
C LYS A 156 14.55 7.12 5.59
N PHE A 157 14.42 6.22 4.61
CA PHE A 157 14.90 4.85 4.75
C PHE A 157 16.06 4.52 3.80
N LYS A 158 16.84 3.50 4.17
CA LYS A 158 17.77 2.80 3.28
C LYS A 158 17.48 1.29 3.33
N PRO A 159 17.32 0.60 2.18
CA PRO A 159 17.27 -0.86 2.16
C PRO A 159 18.59 -1.44 2.69
N MET A 160 18.53 -2.37 3.64
CA MET A 160 19.71 -3.03 4.21
C MET A 160 20.54 -3.74 3.12
N THR A 161 19.89 -4.22 2.06
CA THR A 161 20.58 -4.80 0.89
C THR A 161 21.60 -3.83 0.26
N LEU A 162 21.39 -2.51 0.37
CA LEU A 162 22.32 -1.49 -0.15
C LEU A 162 23.29 -0.93 0.90
N ASP A 163 23.17 -1.37 2.15
CA ASP A 163 24.06 -0.95 3.24
C ASP A 163 25.26 -1.89 3.42
N ARG A 164 25.07 -3.18 3.12
CA ARG A 164 26.14 -4.19 3.13
C ARG A 164 27.05 -3.99 1.91
N ARG A 165 28.11 -3.19 2.04
CA ARG A 165 29.23 -3.13 1.10
C ARG A 165 30.54 -3.27 1.84
#